data_AF-A0A7S1WCF1-F1
#
_entry.id   AF-A0A7S1WCF1-F1
#
_cell.length_a   1.000
_cell.length_b   1.000
_cell.length_c   1.000
_cell.angle_alpha   90.00
_cell.angle_beta   90.00
_cell.angle_gamma   90.00
#
_symmetry.space_group_name_H-M   'P 1'
#
loop_
_entity.id
_entity.type
_entity.pdbx_description
1 polymer ?
#
loop_
_entity_poly.entity_id
_entity_poly.type
_entity_poly.pdbx_seq_one_letter_code
_entity_poly.pdbx_strand_id
1 'polypeptide(L)'
;VEYLPAGPAEGGLALEASLRQSSPSAGKLDQSARATIGVMLIWVRKSERRRGLATTLVDAVCRHAAGPGGRPVPREAIGFSQPTDLGFAFAQGFCRRASAPSPSPSCPEAAAATGGKVVAVS
;
A
#
# COMPACT_ATOMS: atom_id res chain seq x y z
N VAL A 1 57.09 -41.40 21.32
CA VAL A 1 57.38 -40.04 20.83
C VAL A 1 56.05 -39.40 20.52
N GLU A 2 55.72 -38.41 21.31
CA GLU A 2 54.48 -37.63 21.35
C GLU A 2 54.46 -36.64 20.17
N TYR A 3 53.35 -36.53 19.44
CA TYR A 3 53.19 -35.55 18.37
C TYR A 3 51.80 -34.91 18.47
N LEU A 4 51.79 -33.59 18.70
CA LEU A 4 50.61 -32.73 18.80
C LEU A 4 50.00 -32.43 17.41
N PRO A 5 48.67 -32.21 17.29
CA PRO A 5 48.04 -31.74 16.06
C PRO A 5 47.99 -30.20 15.97
N ALA A 6 48.28 -29.64 14.79
CA ALA A 6 48.00 -28.25 14.43
C ALA A 6 46.82 -28.21 13.43
N GLY A 7 45.87 -27.30 13.66
CA GLY A 7 44.46 -27.39 13.21
C GLY A 7 44.12 -27.10 11.74
N PRO A 8 42.81 -27.12 11.39
CA PRO A 8 42.31 -26.85 10.05
C PRO A 8 41.80 -25.40 9.89
N ALA A 9 42.11 -24.77 8.76
CA ALA A 9 41.42 -23.58 8.27
C ALA A 9 40.79 -23.91 6.90
N GLU A 10 39.45 -24.06 6.89
CA GLU A 10 38.48 -23.64 5.86
C GLU A 10 38.97 -23.69 4.38
N GLY A 11 38.60 -24.66 3.52
CA GLY A 11 37.24 -24.85 2.96
C GLY A 11 36.81 -23.60 2.17
N GLY A 12 37.02 -23.45 0.85
CA GLY A 12 36.47 -24.26 -0.25
C GLY A 12 35.13 -23.66 -0.73
N LEU A 13 34.93 -23.52 -2.06
CA LEU A 13 33.78 -22.97 -2.83
C LEU A 13 34.09 -21.60 -3.49
N ALA A 14 34.72 -21.46 -4.66
CA ALA A 14 34.45 -22.03 -5.98
C ALA A 14 33.04 -21.72 -6.53
N LEU A 15 33.03 -20.92 -7.62
CA LEU A 15 32.09 -20.96 -8.75
C LEU A 15 30.62 -20.59 -8.45
N GLU A 16 30.17 -19.38 -8.84
CA GLU A 16 28.80 -19.06 -9.31
C GLU A 16 28.61 -17.52 -9.37
N ALA A 17 29.50 -16.80 -10.06
CA ALA A 17 29.42 -15.33 -10.21
C ALA A 17 29.25 -14.87 -11.68
N SER A 18 28.86 -15.76 -12.60
CA SER A 18 28.92 -15.46 -14.04
C SER A 18 27.72 -15.91 -14.88
N LEU A 19 26.52 -15.89 -14.31
CA LEU A 19 25.28 -15.99 -15.11
C LEU A 19 24.18 -15.22 -14.40
N ARG A 20 23.99 -13.94 -14.76
CA ARG A 20 22.69 -13.23 -14.93
C ARG A 20 22.95 -11.78 -15.36
N GLN A 21 23.50 -11.60 -16.57
CA GLN A 21 23.34 -10.34 -17.29
C GLN A 21 22.09 -10.41 -18.17
N SER A 22 21.45 -9.24 -18.34
CA SER A 22 20.37 -8.87 -19.26
C SER A 22 18.91 -9.11 -18.81
N SER A 23 18.30 -8.05 -18.25
CA SER A 23 16.88 -7.76 -18.46
C SER A 23 16.72 -6.27 -18.79
N PRO A 24 16.18 -5.90 -19.96
CA PRO A 24 16.04 -4.51 -20.38
C PRO A 24 14.76 -3.87 -19.81
N SER A 25 14.87 -2.59 -19.44
CA SER A 25 13.79 -1.67 -18.99
C SER A 25 13.35 -1.74 -17.51
N ALA A 26 14.29 -1.52 -16.59
CA ALA A 26 13.95 -0.96 -15.26
C ALA A 26 13.62 0.54 -15.41
N GLY A 27 12.48 0.84 -16.03
CA GLY A 27 12.11 2.18 -16.47
C GLY A 27 10.69 2.59 -16.11
N LYS A 28 10.21 2.21 -14.93
CA LYS A 28 9.11 2.92 -14.25
C LYS A 28 9.27 2.73 -12.75
N LEU A 29 10.13 3.54 -12.16
CA LEU A 29 10.26 3.61 -10.71
C LEU A 29 8.87 3.86 -10.11
N ASP A 30 8.52 2.99 -9.18
CA ASP A 30 7.40 3.07 -8.26
C ASP A 30 7.08 4.52 -7.91
N GLN A 31 6.09 5.11 -8.59
CA GLN A 31 5.43 6.27 -8.04
C GLN A 31 4.49 5.74 -6.96
N SER A 32 5.08 5.34 -5.82
CA SER A 32 4.36 4.93 -4.62
C SER A 32 3.50 6.10 -4.20
N ALA A 33 2.23 6.04 -4.57
CA ALA A 33 1.26 7.04 -4.16
C ALA A 33 1.11 6.95 -2.64
N ARG A 34 1.31 8.07 -1.96
CA ARG A 34 1.21 8.13 -0.51
C ARG A 34 -0.23 7.88 -0.08
N ALA A 35 -0.47 6.74 0.57
CA ALA A 35 -1.74 6.45 1.23
C ALA A 35 -1.68 6.90 2.70
N THR A 36 -2.73 7.57 3.16
CA THR A 36 -2.94 7.94 4.57
C THR A 36 -3.71 6.85 5.32
N ILE A 37 -4.62 6.17 4.62
CA ILE A 37 -5.48 5.12 5.19
C ILE A 37 -5.36 3.86 4.34
N GLY A 38 -5.15 2.72 5.03
CA GLY A 38 -5.26 1.39 4.43
C GLY A 38 -6.56 0.72 4.86
N VAL A 39 -7.42 0.35 3.91
CA VAL A 39 -8.59 -0.50 4.16
C VAL A 39 -8.13 -1.95 4.10
N MET A 40 -8.13 -2.61 5.26
CA MET A 40 -7.69 -4.01 5.37
C MET A 40 -8.80 -4.99 5.00
N LEU A 41 -10.03 -4.68 5.41
CA LEU A 41 -11.21 -5.48 5.14
C LEU A 41 -12.39 -4.54 4.93
N ILE A 42 -13.19 -4.84 3.91
CA ILE A 42 -14.52 -4.27 3.73
C ILE A 42 -15.46 -5.38 3.32
N TRP A 43 -16.56 -5.52 4.06
CA TRP A 43 -17.56 -6.53 3.78
C TRP A 43 -18.96 -5.94 3.79
N VAL A 44 -19.79 -6.43 2.88
CA VAL A 44 -21.22 -6.15 2.85
C VAL A 44 -21.94 -7.45 2.56
N ARG A 45 -22.94 -7.76 3.40
CA ARG A 45 -23.82 -8.91 3.24
C ARG A 45 -24.36 -8.96 1.82
N LYS A 46 -24.39 -10.15 1.20
CA LYS A 46 -24.73 -10.33 -0.22
C LYS A 46 -26.07 -9.67 -0.61
N SER A 47 -27.08 -9.76 0.26
CA SER A 47 -28.41 -9.17 0.06
C SER A 47 -28.41 -7.63 0.08
N GLU A 48 -27.41 -7.01 0.70
CA GLU A 48 -27.31 -5.56 0.87
C GLU A 48 -26.28 -4.90 -0.06
N ARG A 49 -25.64 -5.69 -0.92
CA ARG A 49 -24.69 -5.17 -1.91
C ARG A 49 -25.40 -4.26 -2.91
N ARG A 50 -24.63 -3.37 -3.54
CA ARG A 50 -25.11 -2.39 -4.54
C ARG A 50 -26.11 -1.36 -3.99
N ARG A 51 -26.35 -1.33 -2.67
CA ARG A 51 -27.15 -0.30 -1.98
C ARG A 51 -26.34 0.89 -1.46
N GLY A 52 -25.06 0.98 -1.84
CA GLY A 52 -24.17 2.07 -1.45
C GLY A 52 -23.50 1.93 -0.08
N LEU A 53 -23.81 0.89 0.71
CA LEU A 53 -23.25 0.69 2.06
C LEU A 53 -21.73 0.74 2.11
N ALA A 54 -21.04 0.00 1.23
CA ALA A 54 -19.58 0.00 1.16
C ALA A 54 -19.01 1.41 0.91
N THR A 55 -19.65 2.19 0.03
CA THR A 55 -19.24 3.57 -0.25
C THR A 55 -19.44 4.44 0.98
N THR A 56 -20.60 4.35 1.63
CA THR A 56 -20.91 5.13 2.85
C THR A 56 -19.93 4.83 3.97
N LEU A 57 -19.55 3.56 4.15
CA LEU A 57 -18.57 3.16 5.15
C LEU A 57 -17.20 3.78 4.87
N VAL A 58 -16.69 3.69 3.64
CA VAL A 58 -15.40 4.29 3.28
C VAL A 58 -15.47 5.82 3.37
N ASP A 59 -16.57 6.45 2.94
CA ASP A 59 -16.75 7.90 3.06
C ASP A 59 -16.78 8.37 4.52
N ALA A 60 -17.36 7.58 5.44
CA ALA A 60 -17.31 7.88 6.86
C ALA A 60 -15.87 7.83 7.38
N VAL A 61 -15.09 6.83 6.96
CA VAL A 61 -13.65 6.75 7.27
C VAL A 61 -12.90 7.97 6.74
N CYS A 62 -13.16 8.42 5.50
CA CYS A 62 -12.57 9.65 4.95
C CYS A 62 -12.83 10.86 5.85
N ARG A 63 -14.06 10.99 6.36
CA ARG A 63 -14.47 12.15 7.16
C ARG A 63 -13.92 12.14 8.58
N HIS A 64 -13.75 10.96 9.18
CA HIS A 64 -13.53 10.84 10.62
C HIS A 64 -12.15 10.29 11.02
N ALA A 65 -11.38 9.70 10.10
CA ALA A 65 -10.10 9.06 10.43
C ALA A 65 -9.01 10.02 10.95
N ALA A 66 -9.11 11.31 10.59
CA ALA A 66 -8.21 12.36 11.07
C ALA A 66 -8.48 12.77 12.54
N GLY A 67 -9.58 12.31 13.14
CA GLY A 67 -9.99 12.67 14.50
C GLY A 67 -10.79 13.98 14.57
N PRO A 68 -11.26 14.38 15.77
CA PRO A 68 -12.03 15.61 15.97
C PRO A 68 -11.23 16.85 15.54
N GLY A 69 -11.82 17.69 14.68
CA GLY A 69 -11.16 18.88 14.13
C GLY A 69 -10.16 18.59 13.01
N GLY A 70 -9.93 17.31 12.65
CA GLY A 70 -9.07 16.93 11.55
C GLY A 70 -9.71 17.17 10.18
N ARG A 71 -8.90 17.52 9.18
CA ARG A 71 -9.36 17.65 7.79
C ARG A 71 -9.76 16.27 7.24
N PRO A 72 -10.86 16.16 6.47
CA PRO A 72 -11.21 14.92 5.79
C PRO A 72 -10.08 14.42 4.89
N VAL A 73 -9.85 13.11 4.92
CA VAL A 73 -8.84 12.44 4.09
C VAL A 73 -9.36 12.36 2.64
N PRO A 74 -8.57 12.81 1.66
CA PRO A 74 -8.94 12.70 0.25
C PRO A 74 -9.02 11.24 -0.18
N ARG A 75 -9.91 10.93 -1.13
CA ARG A 75 -10.16 9.54 -1.57
C ARG A 75 -8.94 8.92 -2.25
N GLU A 76 -8.09 9.73 -2.85
CA GLU A 76 -6.82 9.37 -3.48
C GLU A 76 -5.79 8.87 -2.46
N ALA A 77 -5.93 9.28 -1.19
CA ALA A 77 -5.06 8.86 -0.10
C ALA A 77 -5.55 7.57 0.60
N ILE A 78 -6.47 6.83 -0.02
CA ILE A 78 -6.97 5.54 0.48
C ILE A 78 -6.41 4.41 -0.35
N GLY A 79 -5.75 3.47 0.32
CA GLY A 79 -5.32 2.20 -0.26
C GLY A 79 -6.22 1.04 0.18
N PHE A 80 -6.38 0.04 -0.68
CA PHE A 80 -7.04 -1.22 -0.35
C PHE A 80 -6.01 -2.35 -0.37
N SER A 81 -5.85 -3.08 0.73
CA SER A 81 -4.87 -4.19 0.79
C SER A 81 -5.49 -5.47 0.22
N GLN A 82 -4.82 -6.08 -0.76
CA GLN A 82 -5.20 -7.38 -1.34
C GLN A 82 -6.70 -7.47 -1.72
N PRO A 83 -7.21 -6.58 -2.60
CA PRO A 83 -8.62 -6.59 -2.95
C PRO A 83 -9.00 -7.90 -3.67
N THR A 84 -10.13 -8.49 -3.27
CA THR A 84 -10.81 -9.53 -4.06
C THR A 84 -11.35 -8.93 -5.37
N ASP A 85 -11.77 -9.75 -6.34
CA ASP A 85 -12.37 -9.25 -7.60
C ASP A 85 -13.52 -8.27 -7.37
N LEU A 86 -14.41 -8.59 -6.42
CA LEU A 86 -15.50 -7.70 -6.01
C LEU A 86 -14.99 -6.43 -5.33
N GLY A 87 -13.97 -6.55 -4.48
CA GLY A 87 -13.32 -5.43 -3.83
C GLY A 87 -12.62 -4.49 -4.82
N PHE A 88 -11.97 -5.04 -5.84
CA PHE A 88 -11.31 -4.28 -6.89
C PHE A 88 -12.33 -3.52 -7.74
N ALA A 89 -13.41 -4.17 -8.17
CA ALA A 89 -14.50 -3.51 -8.89
C ALA A 89 -15.15 -2.38 -8.08
N PHE A 90 -15.29 -2.58 -6.77
CA PHE A 90 -15.73 -1.53 -5.86
C PHE A 90 -14.72 -0.38 -5.77
N ALA A 91 -13.45 -0.66 -5.51
CA ALA A 91 -12.38 0.31 -5.36
C ALA A 91 -12.21 1.17 -6.62
N GLN A 92 -12.22 0.56 -7.80
CA GLN A 92 -12.14 1.28 -9.07
C GLN A 92 -13.31 2.26 -9.25
N GLY A 93 -14.53 1.81 -8.93
CA GLY A 93 -15.71 2.68 -8.97
C GLY A 93 -15.68 3.77 -7.91
N PHE A 94 -15.12 3.49 -6.73
CA PHE A 94 -14.94 4.45 -5.64
C PHE A 94 -13.95 5.56 -6.04
N CYS A 95 -12.76 5.19 -6.53
CA CYS A 95 -11.71 6.13 -6.91
C CYS A 95 -12.08 7.00 -8.13
N ARG A 96 -12.83 6.46 -9.11
CA ARG A 96 -13.32 7.27 -10.25
C ARG A 96 -14.23 8.43 -9.84
N ARG A 97 -14.94 8.32 -8.70
CA ARG A 97 -15.78 9.41 -8.19
C ARG A 97 -14.99 10.50 -7.47
N ALA A 98 -13.67 10.36 -7.35
CA ALA A 98 -12.81 11.33 -6.72
C ALA A 98 -12.24 12.36 -7.71
N SER A 99 -12.23 12.05 -9.01
CA SER A 99 -11.54 12.81 -10.05
C SER A 99 -12.23 14.10 -10.51
N ALA A 100 -12.75 14.92 -9.60
CA ALA A 100 -12.90 16.34 -9.91
C ALA A 100 -11.53 17.00 -9.69
N PRO A 101 -10.77 17.36 -10.75
CA PRO A 101 -9.50 18.05 -10.59
C PRO A 101 -9.79 19.45 -10.03
N SER A 102 -9.48 19.69 -8.76
CA SER A 102 -9.27 21.06 -8.31
C SER A 102 -8.00 21.58 -9.00
N PRO A 103 -8.02 22.76 -9.66
CA PRO A 103 -6.87 23.24 -10.41
C PRO A 103 -5.70 23.60 -9.48
N SER A 104 -4.61 22.85 -9.67
CA SER A 104 -3.20 23.12 -9.38
C SER A 104 -2.73 23.46 -7.95
N PRO A 105 -1.66 22.78 -7.47
CA PRO A 105 -0.96 23.07 -6.23
C PRO A 105 0.15 24.12 -6.45
N SER A 106 0.12 25.19 -5.68
CA SER A 106 1.31 26.02 -5.42
C SER A 106 1.87 25.68 -4.04
N CYS A 107 3.14 25.28 -4.03
CA CYS A 107 4.07 25.27 -2.89
C CYS A 107 4.00 24.11 -1.86
N PRO A 108 5.15 23.81 -1.21
CA PRO A 108 5.77 22.49 -1.27
C PRO A 108 5.48 21.60 -0.06
N GLU A 109 5.61 20.30 -0.32
CA GLU A 109 6.21 19.27 0.54
C GLU A 109 6.37 19.63 2.03
N ALA A 110 5.28 19.51 2.79
CA ALA A 110 5.36 19.28 4.23
C ALA A 110 5.08 17.80 4.48
N ALA A 111 6.14 17.01 4.50
CA ALA A 111 6.14 15.62 4.95
C ALA A 111 5.80 15.56 6.44
N ALA A 112 4.51 15.63 6.79
CA ALA A 112 4.04 15.25 8.12
C ALA A 112 3.95 13.72 8.16
N ALA A 113 4.98 13.04 8.69
CA ALA A 113 4.97 11.61 8.94
C ALA A 113 3.89 11.25 9.98
N THR A 114 2.65 11.10 9.53
CA THR A 114 1.57 10.53 10.32
C THR A 114 1.51 9.05 9.99
N GLY A 115 1.77 8.19 10.99
CA GLY A 115 1.70 6.75 10.87
C GLY A 115 0.40 6.31 10.20
N GLY A 116 0.52 5.46 9.17
CA GLY A 116 -0.62 4.95 8.43
C GLY A 116 -1.60 4.26 9.37
N LYS A 117 -2.86 4.71 9.36
CA LYS A 117 -3.92 4.03 10.11
C LYS A 117 -4.52 2.95 9.21
N VAL A 118 -4.42 1.71 9.67
CA VAL A 118 -5.12 0.58 9.05
C VAL A 118 -6.51 0.49 9.68
N VAL A 119 -7.55 0.54 8.86
CA VAL A 119 -8.94 0.47 9.31
C VAL A 119 -9.59 -0.79 8.74
N ALA A 120 -10.16 -1.60 9.63
CA ALA A 120 -11.05 -2.70 9.26
C ALA A 120 -12.50 -2.19 9.32
N VAL A 121 -13.28 -2.49 8.29
CA VAL A 121 -14.67 -2.06 8.16
C VAL A 121 -15.54 -3.30 7.94
N SER A 122 -16.46 -3.56 8.86
CA SER A 122 -17.39 -4.72 8.85
C SER A 122 -18.84 -4.29 8.91
#